data_AF-A0A958ZFS1-F1
#
_entry.id   AF-A0A958ZFS1-F1
#
_cell.length_a   1.000
_cell.length_b   1.000
_cell.length_c   1.000
_cell.angle_alpha   90.00
_cell.angle_beta   90.00
_cell.angle_gamma   90.00
#
_symmetry.space_group_name_H-M   'P 1'
#
loop_
_entity.id
_entity.type
_entity.pdbx_description
1 polymer ?
#
loop_
_entity_poly.entity_id
_entity_poly.type
_entity_poly.pdbx_seq_one_letter_code
_entity_poly.pdbx_strand_id
1 'polypeptide(L)'
;MGRLFFLGVILLIGVSTHAQVFGDLGTSHREVLTDCDHKISASGSSGLIFITIVVNRDGEVTSAVLDTERSSISSTILVREAVMRAKKMKFKADYMAPTYHKGIVEFKVVKESAGNEEMKKKNILPENY
;
A
#
# COMPACT_ATOMS: atom_id res chain seq x y z
N MET A 1 50.99 -41.51 16.68
CA MET A 1 49.50 -41.44 16.65
C MET A 1 49.04 -40.10 17.18
N GLY A 2 48.98 -39.05 16.35
CA GLY A 2 48.68 -37.70 16.87
C GLY A 2 48.33 -36.63 15.84
N ARG A 3 47.98 -37.02 14.61
CA ARG A 3 47.65 -36.05 13.53
C ARG A 3 46.28 -36.24 12.88
N LEU A 4 45.53 -37.29 13.25
CA LEU A 4 44.15 -37.48 12.78
C LEU A 4 43.09 -36.81 13.66
N PHE A 5 43.45 -36.29 14.84
CA PHE A 5 42.48 -35.70 15.77
C PHE A 5 42.11 -34.24 15.43
N PHE A 6 42.95 -33.55 14.65
CA PHE A 6 42.74 -32.12 14.32
C PHE A 6 41.77 -31.88 13.16
N LEU A 7 41.48 -32.89 12.32
CA LEU A 7 40.57 -32.77 11.18
C LEU A 7 39.08 -32.96 11.55
N GLY A 8 38.79 -33.57 12.70
CA GLY A 8 37.41 -33.79 13.16
C GLY A 8 36.77 -32.59 13.86
N VAL A 9 37.58 -31.67 14.42
CA VAL A 9 37.08 -30.54 15.22
C VAL A 9 36.68 -29.33 14.34
N ILE A 10 37.23 -29.22 13.13
CA ILE A 10 36.93 -28.10 12.22
C ILE A 10 35.57 -28.27 11.51
N LEU A 11 35.00 -29.49 11.49
CA LEU A 11 33.74 -29.79 10.81
C LEU A 11 32.48 -29.42 11.63
N LEU A 12 32.61 -28.89 12.85
CA LEU A 12 31.48 -28.58 13.75
C LEU A 12 31.13 -27.08 13.84
N ILE A 13 31.79 -26.20 13.08
CA ILE A 13 31.45 -24.76 13.04
C ILE A 13 30.47 -24.44 11.88
N GLY A 14 29.98 -25.46 11.18
CA GLY A 14 28.94 -25.32 10.16
C GLY A 14 27.55 -25.42 10.76
N VAL A 15 27.11 -24.43 11.54
CA VAL A 15 25.67 -24.25 11.81
C VAL A 15 25.24 -22.87 11.33
N SER A 16 24.56 -22.94 10.19
CA SER A 16 23.78 -21.94 9.49
C SER A 16 23.25 -20.82 10.40
N THR A 17 23.81 -19.62 10.25
CA THR A 17 23.07 -18.38 10.56
C THR A 17 21.91 -18.26 9.59
N HIS A 18 20.83 -18.99 9.84
CA HIS A 18 19.54 -18.63 9.31
C HIS A 18 19.18 -17.30 9.95
N ALA A 19 19.33 -16.22 9.18
CA ALA A 19 18.64 -14.97 9.48
C ALA A 19 17.15 -15.30 9.45
N GLN A 20 16.61 -15.64 10.62
CA GLN A 20 15.19 -15.72 10.86
C GLN A 20 14.63 -14.32 10.60
N VAL A 21 14.19 -14.06 9.37
CA VAL A 21 13.22 -13.00 9.11
C VAL A 21 11.88 -13.55 9.63
N PHE A 22 11.77 -13.63 10.96
CA PHE A 22 10.55 -14.04 11.62
C PHE A 22 9.56 -12.89 11.43
N GLY A 23 8.64 -13.11 10.50
CA GLY A 23 7.51 -12.24 10.26
C GLY A 23 6.61 -12.27 11.48
N ASP A 24 6.54 -11.13 12.16
CA ASP A 24 5.26 -10.71 12.70
C ASP A 24 4.66 -9.79 11.64
N LEU A 25 3.76 -10.35 10.81
CA LEU A 25 2.89 -9.54 9.95
C LEU A 25 1.81 -8.93 10.85
N GLY A 26 2.24 -8.17 11.86
CA GLY A 26 1.35 -7.43 12.73
C GLY A 26 0.53 -6.52 11.84
N THR A 27 -0.79 -6.74 11.83
CA THR A 27 -1.74 -5.79 11.25
C THR A 27 -1.49 -4.45 11.93
N SER A 28 -0.89 -3.52 11.19
CA SER A 28 -0.52 -2.22 11.73
C SER A 28 -1.80 -1.44 12.02
N HIS A 29 -2.16 -1.32 13.30
CA HIS A 29 -3.30 -0.50 13.77
C HIS A 29 -2.93 0.99 13.84
N ARG A 30 -2.11 1.47 12.90
CA ARG A 30 -1.70 2.87 12.86
C ARG A 30 -2.86 3.75 12.42
N GLU A 31 -3.03 4.85 13.14
CA GLU A 31 -3.98 5.90 12.80
C GLU A 31 -3.58 6.58 11.47
N VAL A 32 -4.56 6.85 10.62
CA VAL A 32 -4.39 7.57 9.35
C VAL A 32 -4.41 9.07 9.66
N LEU A 33 -3.29 9.76 9.45
CA LEU A 33 -3.17 11.21 9.69
C LEU A 33 -3.71 12.04 8.52
N THR A 34 -3.52 11.55 7.30
CA THR A 34 -4.03 12.20 6.09
C THR A 34 -4.80 11.17 5.31
N ASP A 35 -6.11 11.23 5.44
CA ASP A 35 -7.03 10.41 4.68
C ASP A 35 -7.27 11.03 3.29
N CYS A 36 -7.58 10.18 2.33
CA CYS A 36 -7.97 10.60 0.98
C CYS A 36 -9.44 10.25 0.76
N ASP A 37 -10.06 10.76 -0.31
CA ASP A 37 -11.39 10.26 -0.66
C ASP A 37 -11.26 8.82 -1.20
N HIS A 38 -11.92 7.88 -0.52
CA HIS A 38 -11.94 6.47 -0.91
C HIS A 38 -12.92 6.23 -2.08
N LYS A 39 -13.70 7.24 -2.47
CA LYS A 39 -14.62 7.15 -3.61
C LYS A 39 -13.98 7.67 -4.88
N ILE A 40 -14.03 6.86 -5.94
CA ILE A 40 -13.59 7.25 -7.29
C ILE A 40 -14.82 7.23 -8.20
N SER A 41 -15.11 8.35 -8.85
CA SER A 41 -16.25 8.45 -9.76
C SER A 41 -15.84 7.97 -11.15
N ALA A 42 -16.66 7.12 -11.77
CA ALA A 42 -16.44 6.64 -13.13
C ALA A 42 -17.75 6.63 -13.93
N SER A 43 -17.69 6.98 -15.21
CA SER A 43 -18.89 7.16 -16.04
C SER A 43 -19.65 5.85 -16.35
N GLY A 44 -18.98 4.69 -16.25
CA GLY A 44 -19.54 3.41 -16.69
C GLY A 44 -19.29 2.21 -15.81
N SER A 45 -18.43 2.32 -14.79
CA SER A 45 -18.03 1.20 -13.95
C SER A 45 -18.30 1.47 -12.47
N SER A 46 -18.62 0.41 -11.74
CA SER A 46 -18.71 0.41 -10.28
C SER A 46 -18.03 -0.85 -9.76
N GLY A 47 -17.35 -0.75 -8.63
CA GLY A 47 -16.62 -1.87 -8.08
C GLY A 47 -15.62 -1.45 -7.01
N LEU A 48 -14.73 -2.36 -6.67
CA LEU A 48 -13.71 -2.16 -5.64
C LEU A 48 -12.32 -2.27 -6.25
N ILE A 49 -11.42 -1.40 -5.79
CA ILE A 49 -9.99 -1.44 -6.08
C ILE A 49 -9.27 -1.59 -4.74
N PHE A 50 -8.52 -2.67 -4.58
CA PHE A 50 -7.69 -2.90 -3.40
C PHE A 50 -6.24 -2.59 -3.75
N ILE A 51 -5.63 -1.68 -2.99
CA ILE A 51 -4.22 -1.31 -3.15
C ILE A 51 -3.45 -1.81 -1.95
N THR A 52 -2.47 -2.68 -2.19
CA THR A 52 -1.48 -3.05 -1.19
C THR A 52 -0.46 -1.92 -1.06
N ILE A 53 -0.32 -1.38 0.15
CA ILE A 53 0.64 -0.32 0.46
C ILE A 53 1.76 -0.83 1.36
N VAL A 54 2.93 -0.22 1.25
CA VAL A 54 4.04 -0.39 2.19
C VAL A 54 4.32 0.95 2.86
N VAL A 55 4.34 0.97 4.19
CA VAL A 55 4.52 2.17 5.01
C VAL A 55 5.83 2.07 5.80
N ASN A 56 6.60 3.14 5.84
CA ASN A 56 7.83 3.22 6.64
C ASN A 56 7.56 3.63 8.10
N ARG A 57 8.62 3.75 8.92
CA ARG A 57 8.51 4.17 10.33
C ARG A 57 7.99 5.61 10.50
N ASP A 58 8.28 6.47 9.53
CA ASP A 58 7.84 7.87 9.51
C ASP A 58 6.37 8.04 9.10
N GLY A 59 5.70 6.93 8.73
CA GLY A 59 4.30 6.94 8.35
C GLY A 59 4.06 7.29 6.88
N GLU A 60 5.10 7.28 6.05
CA GLU A 60 5.02 7.53 4.61
C GLU A 60 4.85 6.24 3.82
N VAL A 61 4.02 6.31 2.77
CA VAL A 61 3.81 5.19 1.85
C VAL A 61 4.98 5.11 0.85
N THR A 62 5.82 4.09 0.97
CA THR A 62 6.98 3.87 0.09
C THR A 62 6.62 3.09 -1.18
N SER A 63 5.58 2.25 -1.11
CA SER A 63 5.09 1.47 -2.24
C SER A 63 3.57 1.36 -2.22
N ALA A 64 2.97 1.30 -3.40
CA ALA A 64 1.55 1.10 -3.60
C ALA A 64 1.33 0.30 -4.89
N VAL A 65 0.71 -0.87 -4.78
CA VAL A 65 0.53 -1.84 -5.87
C VAL A 65 -0.90 -2.36 -5.86
N LEU A 66 -1.49 -2.54 -7.04
CA LEU A 66 -2.81 -3.14 -7.19
C LEU A 66 -2.80 -4.59 -6.71
N ASP A 67 -3.76 -4.95 -5.86
CA ASP A 67 -4.10 -6.33 -5.56
C ASP A 67 -5.07 -6.83 -6.64
N THR A 68 -4.55 -7.53 -7.64
CA THR A 68 -5.33 -8.04 -8.77
C THR A 68 -6.26 -9.18 -8.40
N GLU A 69 -6.02 -9.85 -7.27
CA GLU A 69 -6.84 -10.99 -6.84
C GLU A 69 -8.13 -10.51 -6.17
N ARG A 70 -8.06 -9.41 -5.43
CA ARG A 70 -9.22 -8.84 -4.71
C ARG A 70 -9.97 -7.77 -5.49
N SER A 71 -9.30 -7.08 -6.41
CA SER A 71 -9.88 -5.95 -7.13
C SER A 71 -10.85 -6.41 -8.20
N SER A 72 -12.04 -5.79 -8.24
CA SER A 72 -13.04 -6.05 -9.28
C SER A 72 -12.89 -5.13 -10.50
N ILE A 73 -12.10 -4.06 -10.39
CA ILE A 73 -11.84 -3.10 -11.46
C ILE A 73 -10.38 -3.21 -11.90
N SER A 74 -10.19 -3.46 -13.19
CA SER A 74 -8.88 -3.56 -13.84
C SER A 74 -8.54 -2.36 -14.75
N SER A 75 -9.42 -1.35 -14.80
CA SER A 75 -9.21 -0.16 -15.64
C SER A 75 -7.93 0.59 -15.23
N THR A 76 -6.98 0.71 -16.16
CA THR A 76 -5.66 1.30 -15.89
C THR A 76 -5.76 2.72 -15.35
N ILE A 77 -6.72 3.52 -15.81
CA ILE A 77 -6.90 4.92 -15.37
C ILE A 77 -7.34 4.95 -13.91
N LEU A 78 -8.37 4.16 -13.56
CA LEU A 78 -8.92 4.10 -12.20
C LEU A 78 -7.90 3.49 -11.21
N VAL A 79 -7.18 2.46 -11.64
CA VAL A 79 -6.11 1.85 -10.84
C VAL A 79 -4.99 2.86 -10.60
N ARG A 80 -4.55 3.59 -11.64
CA ARG A 80 -3.49 4.61 -11.50
C ARG A 80 -3.93 5.71 -10.54
N GLU A 81 -5.18 6.16 -10.62
CA GLU A 81 -5.74 7.14 -9.70
C GLU A 81 -5.73 6.61 -8.25
N ALA A 82 -6.23 5.39 -8.02
CA ALA A 82 -6.23 4.75 -6.71
C ALA A 82 -4.80 4.62 -6.14
N VAL A 83 -3.83 4.18 -6.95
CA VAL A 83 -2.42 4.09 -6.55
C VAL A 83 -1.85 5.46 -6.19
N MET A 84 -2.15 6.51 -6.97
CA MET A 84 -1.69 7.87 -6.66
C MET A 84 -2.31 8.41 -5.38
N ARG A 85 -3.60 8.14 -5.12
CA ARG A 85 -4.26 8.52 -3.87
C ARG A 85 -3.66 7.77 -2.68
N ALA A 86 -3.47 6.46 -2.80
CA ALA A 86 -2.85 5.63 -1.77
C ALA A 86 -1.42 6.10 -1.43
N LYS A 87 -0.60 6.45 -2.43
CA LYS A 87 0.76 7.01 -2.20
C LYS A 87 0.78 8.34 -1.45
N LYS A 88 -0.31 9.11 -1.49
CA LYS A 88 -0.41 10.40 -0.81
C LYS A 88 -0.89 10.27 0.63
N MET A 89 -1.35 9.09 1.05
CA MET A 89 -1.76 8.87 2.44
C MET A 89 -0.58 8.99 3.38
N LYS A 90 -0.86 9.52 4.57
CA LYS A 90 0.11 9.58 5.67
C LYS A 90 -0.47 8.91 6.90
N PHE A 91 0.37 8.13 7.56
CA PHE A 91 0.06 7.38 8.77
C PHE A 91 0.82 7.98 9.94
N LYS A 92 0.40 7.67 11.16
CA LYS A 92 1.13 8.07 12.35
C LYS A 92 2.51 7.39 12.36
N ALA A 93 3.55 8.20 12.55
CA ALA A 93 4.91 7.70 12.74
C ALA A 93 4.97 6.84 14.02
N ASP A 94 5.66 5.71 13.93
CA ASP A 94 5.88 4.82 15.06
C ASP A 94 7.23 4.12 14.91
N TYR A 95 8.18 4.53 15.77
CA TYR A 95 9.56 4.06 15.75
C TYR A 95 9.72 2.64 16.32
N MET A 96 8.72 2.11 17.03
CA MET A 96 8.72 0.74 17.56
C MET A 96 8.28 -0.28 16.51
N ALA A 97 7.67 0.18 15.44
CA ALA A 97 7.17 -0.68 14.38
C ALA A 97 8.31 -1.13 13.42
N PRO A 98 8.20 -2.31 12.77
CA PRO A 98 9.02 -2.70 11.63
C PRO A 98 9.39 -1.58 10.64
N THR A 99 10.55 -1.70 10.01
CA THR A 99 11.01 -0.70 9.02
C THR A 99 10.04 -0.55 7.86
N TYR A 100 9.37 -1.63 7.47
CA TYR A 100 8.36 -1.66 6.42
C TYR A 100 7.14 -2.47 6.86
N HIS A 101 5.97 -1.86 6.76
CA HIS A 101 4.69 -2.47 7.09
C HIS A 101 3.83 -2.59 5.86
N LYS A 102 3.19 -3.75 5.69
CA LYS A 102 2.19 -3.93 4.64
C LYS A 102 0.80 -3.59 5.17
N GLY A 103 0.04 -2.86 4.35
CA GLY A 103 -1.37 -2.55 4.59
C GLY A 103 -2.18 -2.70 3.31
N ILE A 104 -3.50 -2.66 3.44
CA ILE A 104 -4.43 -2.70 2.30
C ILE A 104 -5.36 -1.49 2.41
N VAL A 105 -5.52 -0.78 1.30
CA VAL A 105 -6.45 0.34 1.17
C VAL A 105 -7.52 -0.04 0.16
N GLU A 106 -8.78 0.18 0.52
CA GLU A 106 -9.94 -0.07 -0.34
C GLU A 106 -10.43 1.24 -0.96
N PHE A 107 -10.61 1.25 -2.27
CA PHE A 107 -11.27 2.33 -3.00
C PHE A 107 -12.57 1.83 -3.62
N LYS A 108 -13.66 2.54 -3.36
CA LYS A 108 -14.97 2.27 -3.94
C LYS A 108 -15.15 3.09 -5.21
N VAL A 109 -15.24 2.41 -6.35
CA VAL A 109 -15.60 3.02 -7.62
C VAL A 109 -17.12 3.12 -7.69
N VAL A 110 -17.63 4.34 -7.80
CA VAL A 110 -19.06 4.62 -7.93
C VAL A 110 -19.36 5.11 -9.34
N LYS A 111 -20.48 4.64 -9.89
CA LYS A 111 -20.95 5.11 -11.18
C LYS A 111 -21.43 6.55 -11.02
N GLU A 112 -20.88 7.46 -11.81
CA GLU A 112 -21.32 8.84 -11.84
C GLU A 112 -22.72 8.88 -12.50
N SER A 113 -23.74 9.18 -11.70
CA SER A 113 -25.08 9.43 -12.24
C SER A 113 -25.07 10.78 -12.97
N ALA A 114 -25.60 10.81 -14.19
CA ALA A 114 -25.59 11.96 -15.11
C ALA A 114 -26.09 13.31 -14.54
N GLY A 115 -26.69 13.34 -13.34
CA GLY A 115 -27.14 14.58 -12.68
C GLY A 115 -26.03 15.44 -12.06
N ASN A 116 -24.78 14.97 -11.95
CA ASN A 116 -23.69 15.74 -11.30
C ASN A 116 -22.78 16.52 -12.26
N GLU A 117 -22.85 16.24 -13.58
CA GLU A 117 -22.08 17.00 -14.59
C GLU A 117 -22.61 18.42 -14.80
N GLU A 118 -23.90 18.67 -14.53
CA GLU A 118 -24.51 20.00 -14.69
C GLU A 118 -24.01 21.04 -13.67
N MET A 119 -23.55 20.61 -12.49
CA MET A 119 -23.00 21.54 -11.48
C MET A 119 -21.54 21.92 -11.74
N LYS A 120 -20.71 21.02 -12.31
CA LYS A 120 -19.30 21.35 -12.61
C LYS A 120 -19.15 22.33 -13.77
N LYS A 121 -20.06 22.29 -14.76
CA LYS A 121 -20.04 23.24 -15.89
C LYS A 121 -20.49 24.66 -15.51
N LYS A 122 -21.20 24.85 -14.38
CA LYS A 122 -21.66 26.18 -13.93
C LYS A 122 -20.60 27.00 -13.20
N ASN A 123 -19.51 26.39 -12.71
CA ASN A 123 -18.43 27.08 -11.99
C ASN A 123 -17.23 27.47 -12.86
N ILE A 124 -17.37 27.44 -14.18
CA ILE A 124 -16.38 27.97 -15.12
C ILE A 124 -17.02 29.13 -15.88
N LEU A 125 -17.33 30.21 -15.17
CA LEU A 125 -17.47 31.52 -15.80
C LEU A 125 -16.18 32.29 -15.49
N PRO A 126 -15.47 32.81 -16.50
CA PRO A 126 -14.33 33.68 -16.25
C PRO A 126 -14.84 34.99 -15.63
N GLU A 127 -14.37 35.33 -14.43
CA GLU A 127 -14.39 36.71 -13.96
C GLU A 127 -13.46 37.52 -14.87
N ASN A 128 -14.03 38.06 -15.95
CA ASN A 128 -13.47 39.21 -16.63
C ASN A 128 -14.04 40.46 -15.94
N TYR A 129 -13.20 41.15 -15.16
CA TYR A 129 -13.24 42.59 -14.98
C TYR A 129 -11.81 43.11 -14.80
#